data_AF-A0A9W6W4Q4-F1
#
_entry.id   AF-A0A9W6W4Q4-F1
#
_cell.length_a   1.000
_cell.length_b   1.000
_cell.length_c   1.000
_cell.angle_alpha   90.00
_cell.angle_beta   90.00
_cell.angle_gamma   90.00
#
_symmetry.space_group_name_H-M   'P 1'
#
loop_
_entity.id
_entity.type
_entity.pdbx_description
1 polymer ?
#
loop_
_entity_poly.entity_id
_entity_poly.type
_entity_poly.pdbx_seq_one_letter_code
_entity_poly.pdbx_strand_id
1 'polypeptide(L)'
;MTDAQYPPAAVELRERALAVEREGRWAEAEDLFQQAFEAGHPVAAYDLGQGLLDRGDSAGAETWWRRAAEQGVSAAAFEVGYQEERAGDLDEAERWYRQAAEGGHRSGILNLGVLLENQGEPAEAMDFYRRAWELGDDRAAFNIGKIHDNDGKGDLALAAEWYERAAERGNAGAAYNLGHVRRDQGDEAAMAAAWERAAELRHPKAAHSLGVVFKRRADWESSAKWFRRAVEDFGHRGAADALADFCERNGDQGQARFWRDLPYGLGAYSPAFEAFAGEGSAAAIHRQDVLNAALEGDHVNFNVDERTLTTGGRTYHGVTLLGSFSHLDQSWLWSWANQHYGDDHPAIAPLEAVREYGRDHDIPELTVGRLELSGFPQPHQAATTMAIAAGALLGGNGVHSVGINDGKGSAYFHIDDPQLPVAGYDPLAAPRLVMTAVEVFPSDPRRVVRGFVAHYGAGIAEGPDVIQGSFPDGRKLTVGFTEEGLVKAISAENTPS
;
A
#
# COMPACT_ATOMS: atom_id res chain seq x y z
N MET A 1 28.12 -4.02 25.95
CA MET A 1 29.21 -4.38 26.89
C MET A 1 30.34 -4.98 26.07
N THR A 2 31.59 -4.71 26.41
CA THR A 2 32.76 -5.31 25.73
C THR A 2 33.10 -6.64 26.39
N ASP A 3 33.34 -7.70 25.60
CA ASP A 3 33.63 -9.07 26.09
C ASP A 3 34.93 -9.18 26.93
N ALA A 4 35.71 -8.10 27.00
CA ALA A 4 36.92 -7.99 27.82
C ALA A 4 36.71 -8.21 29.33
N GLN A 5 35.46 -8.24 29.81
CA GLN A 5 35.12 -8.51 31.20
C GLN A 5 34.90 -10.01 31.52
N TYR A 6 34.80 -10.88 30.51
CA TYR A 6 34.49 -12.30 30.69
C TYR A 6 35.75 -13.19 30.57
N PRO A 7 35.74 -14.40 31.15
CA PRO A 7 36.84 -15.34 31.01
C PRO A 7 37.11 -15.67 29.52
N PRO A 8 38.36 -15.62 29.03
CA PRO A 8 38.67 -15.84 27.60
C PRO A 8 38.14 -17.17 27.04
N ALA A 9 38.21 -18.24 27.83
CA ALA A 9 37.67 -19.55 27.44
C ALA A 9 36.15 -19.53 27.26
N ALA A 10 35.43 -18.75 28.07
CA ALA A 10 33.98 -18.62 27.97
C ALA A 10 33.57 -17.79 26.74
N VAL A 11 34.37 -16.77 26.40
CA VAL A 11 34.22 -15.99 25.15
C VAL A 11 34.43 -16.89 23.93
N GLU A 12 35.51 -17.69 23.92
CA GLU A 12 35.80 -18.62 22.82
C GLU A 12 34.68 -19.65 22.61
N LEU A 13 34.14 -20.22 23.71
CA LEU A 13 33.00 -21.14 23.65
C LEU A 13 31.76 -20.48 23.02
N ARG A 14 31.44 -19.23 23.40
CA ARG A 14 30.32 -18.48 22.84
C ARG A 14 30.53 -18.15 21.37
N GLU A 15 31.72 -17.71 20.98
CA GLU A 15 32.04 -17.41 19.57
C GLU A 15 31.93 -18.67 18.70
N ARG A 16 32.39 -19.81 19.21
CA ARG A 16 32.22 -21.11 18.54
C ARG A 16 30.75 -21.49 18.44
N ALA A 17 29.95 -21.31 19.50
CA ALA A 17 28.51 -21.58 19.48
C ALA A 17 27.81 -20.79 18.36
N LEU A 18 28.06 -19.48 18.26
CA LEU A 18 27.50 -18.63 17.21
C LEU A 18 27.94 -19.04 15.79
N ALA A 19 29.17 -19.54 15.63
CA ALA A 19 29.65 -20.03 14.34
C ALA A 19 28.96 -21.34 13.92
N VAL A 20 28.84 -22.28 14.86
CA VAL A 20 28.18 -23.57 14.66
C VAL A 20 26.68 -23.38 14.38
N GLU A 21 26.03 -22.43 15.05
CA GLU A 21 24.64 -22.08 14.79
C GLU A 21 24.43 -21.57 13.37
N ARG A 22 25.32 -20.67 12.88
CA ARG A 22 25.28 -20.16 11.50
C ARG A 22 25.43 -21.25 10.44
N GLU A 23 26.04 -22.38 10.80
CA GLU A 23 26.17 -23.55 9.94
C GLU A 23 24.96 -24.52 10.04
N GLY A 24 23.94 -24.17 10.82
CA GLY A 24 22.72 -24.98 11.01
C GLY A 24 22.88 -26.15 11.98
N ARG A 25 24.01 -26.25 12.70
CA ARG A 25 24.32 -27.35 13.62
C ARG A 25 23.80 -27.07 15.04
N TRP A 26 22.49 -26.88 15.18
CA TRP A 26 21.87 -26.40 16.42
C TRP A 26 22.25 -27.17 17.69
N ALA A 27 22.16 -28.51 17.68
CA ALA A 27 22.41 -29.30 18.88
C ALA A 27 23.83 -29.11 19.44
N GLU A 28 24.82 -28.85 18.58
CA GLU A 28 26.18 -28.53 19.01
C GLU A 28 26.27 -27.07 19.50
N ALA A 29 25.58 -26.14 18.84
CA ALA A 29 25.55 -24.75 19.28
C ALA A 29 24.92 -24.60 20.67
N GLU A 30 23.81 -25.30 20.92
CA GLU A 30 23.11 -25.34 22.20
C GLU A 30 24.02 -25.80 23.35
N ASP A 31 24.72 -26.93 23.17
CA ASP A 31 25.69 -27.45 24.13
C ASP A 31 26.84 -26.45 24.38
N LEU A 32 27.36 -25.83 23.32
CA LEU A 32 28.42 -24.83 23.44
C LEU A 32 27.96 -23.55 24.15
N PHE A 33 26.74 -23.08 23.91
CA PHE A 33 26.18 -21.94 24.65
C PHE A 33 26.02 -22.25 26.14
N GLN A 34 25.54 -23.45 26.48
CA GLN A 34 25.44 -23.89 27.86
C GLN A 34 26.83 -23.95 28.52
N GLN A 35 27.83 -24.53 27.86
CA GLN A 35 29.21 -24.57 28.37
C GLN A 35 29.80 -23.16 28.54
N ALA A 36 29.53 -22.24 27.61
CA ALA A 36 29.98 -20.86 27.70
C ALA A 36 29.35 -20.14 28.90
N PHE A 37 28.05 -20.36 29.14
CA PHE A 37 27.36 -19.84 30.32
C PHE A 37 27.96 -20.37 31.61
N GLU A 38 28.15 -21.69 31.71
CA GLU A 38 28.76 -22.36 32.87
C GLU A 38 30.21 -21.91 33.11
N ALA A 39 30.94 -21.56 32.05
CA ALA A 39 32.28 -21.00 32.10
C ALA A 39 32.31 -19.49 32.49
N GLY A 40 31.16 -18.86 32.72
CA GLY A 40 31.05 -17.48 33.21
C GLY A 40 30.74 -16.43 32.15
N HIS A 41 30.17 -16.82 31.00
CA HIS A 41 29.69 -15.88 29.98
C HIS A 41 28.16 -15.77 30.00
N PRO A 42 27.55 -14.88 30.81
CA PRO A 42 26.11 -14.86 31.00
C PRO A 42 25.32 -14.49 29.72
N VAL A 43 25.92 -13.76 28.78
CA VAL A 43 25.29 -13.48 27.47
C VAL A 43 25.07 -14.76 26.64
N ALA A 44 25.84 -15.83 26.86
CA ALA A 44 25.62 -17.08 26.14
C ALA A 44 24.27 -17.73 26.48
N ALA A 45 23.78 -17.57 27.72
CA ALA A 45 22.42 -17.98 28.07
C ALA A 45 21.35 -17.11 27.38
N TYR A 46 21.63 -15.82 27.15
CA TYR A 46 20.73 -14.99 26.35
C TYR A 46 20.65 -15.44 24.90
N ASP A 47 21.80 -15.69 24.27
CA ASP A 47 21.88 -16.17 22.89
C ASP A 47 21.21 -17.55 22.73
N LEU A 48 21.41 -18.45 23.69
CA LEU A 48 20.70 -19.73 23.75
C LEU A 48 19.18 -19.56 23.84
N GLY A 49 18.72 -18.63 24.69
CA GLY A 49 17.30 -18.33 24.80
C GLY A 49 16.70 -17.84 23.47
N GLN A 50 17.43 -16.99 22.74
CA GLN A 50 17.01 -16.55 21.40
C GLN A 50 16.94 -17.73 20.41
N GLY A 51 17.96 -18.58 20.37
CA GLY A 51 17.96 -19.75 19.49
C GLY A 51 16.85 -20.78 19.80
N LEU A 52 16.47 -20.94 21.07
CA LEU A 52 15.33 -21.77 21.46
C LEU A 52 13.99 -21.16 21.00
N LEU A 53 13.84 -19.84 21.15
CA LEU A 53 12.65 -19.12 20.69
C LEU A 53 12.46 -19.26 19.17
N ASP A 54 13.53 -19.09 18.39
CA ASP A 54 13.52 -19.24 16.93
C ASP A 54 13.06 -20.64 16.47
N ARG A 55 13.21 -21.64 17.35
CA ARG A 55 12.81 -23.04 17.13
C ARG A 55 11.46 -23.39 17.75
N GLY A 56 10.77 -22.41 18.34
CA GLY A 56 9.44 -22.53 18.92
C GLY A 56 9.41 -22.99 20.38
N ASP A 57 10.56 -23.09 21.06
CA ASP A 57 10.62 -23.43 22.48
C ASP A 57 10.66 -22.17 23.36
N SER A 58 9.50 -21.52 23.51
CA SER A 58 9.37 -20.32 24.32
C SER A 58 9.62 -20.56 25.82
N ALA A 59 9.33 -21.76 26.33
CA ALA A 59 9.51 -22.08 27.75
C ALA A 59 11.01 -22.31 28.09
N GLY A 60 11.73 -22.97 27.19
CA GLY A 60 13.19 -23.08 27.26
C GLY A 60 13.85 -21.70 27.16
N ALA A 61 13.39 -20.86 26.21
CA ALA A 61 13.88 -19.50 26.06
C ALA A 61 13.75 -18.67 27.35
N GLU A 62 12.56 -18.67 27.95
CA GLU A 62 12.30 -17.96 29.22
C GLU A 62 13.23 -18.43 30.34
N THR A 63 13.43 -19.75 30.46
CA THR A 63 14.30 -20.34 31.49
C THR A 63 15.74 -19.81 31.36
N TRP A 64 16.27 -19.73 30.15
CA TRP A 64 17.63 -19.27 29.90
C TRP A 64 17.76 -17.75 29.99
N TRP A 65 16.76 -16.99 29.54
CA TRP A 65 16.73 -15.55 29.75
C TRP A 65 16.68 -15.18 31.23
N ARG A 66 15.89 -15.89 32.06
CA ARG A 66 15.89 -15.63 33.50
C ARG A 66 17.27 -15.85 34.11
N ARG A 67 17.96 -16.93 33.75
CA ARG A 67 19.35 -17.18 34.20
C ARG A 67 20.33 -16.10 33.75
N ALA A 68 20.23 -15.64 32.50
CA ALA A 68 21.07 -14.56 32.00
C ALA A 68 20.76 -13.23 32.71
N ALA A 69 19.47 -12.94 32.94
CA ALA A 69 19.00 -11.75 33.64
C ALA A 69 19.49 -11.75 35.10
N GLU A 70 19.40 -12.86 35.82
CA GLU A 70 19.95 -13.00 37.18
C GLU A 70 21.46 -12.71 37.26
N GLN A 71 22.19 -12.87 36.14
CA GLN A 71 23.61 -12.55 36.02
C GLN A 71 23.87 -11.13 35.45
N GLY A 72 22.85 -10.27 35.41
CA GLY A 72 22.97 -8.85 35.03
C GLY A 72 22.93 -8.58 33.52
N VAL A 73 22.53 -9.55 32.68
CA VAL A 73 22.38 -9.32 31.24
C VAL A 73 21.11 -8.50 30.99
N SER A 74 21.28 -7.23 30.62
CA SER A 74 20.18 -6.28 30.49
C SER A 74 19.20 -6.58 29.35
N ALA A 75 19.66 -7.18 28.26
CA ALA A 75 18.80 -7.68 27.18
C ALA A 75 17.90 -8.83 27.67
N ALA A 76 18.44 -9.76 28.45
CA ALA A 76 17.66 -10.86 29.00
C ALA A 76 16.66 -10.37 30.07
N ALA A 77 17.06 -9.41 30.91
CA ALA A 77 16.14 -8.78 31.86
C ALA A 77 14.96 -8.11 31.15
N PHE A 78 15.18 -7.46 30.00
CA PHE A 78 14.09 -6.92 29.20
C PHE A 78 13.13 -8.01 28.69
N GLU A 79 13.64 -9.12 28.15
CA GLU A 79 12.78 -10.21 27.67
C GLU A 79 11.94 -10.82 28.79
N VAL A 80 12.54 -11.05 29.96
CA VAL A 80 11.80 -11.55 31.14
C VAL A 80 10.74 -10.55 31.56
N GLY A 81 11.09 -9.25 31.70
CA GLY A 81 10.13 -8.21 32.05
C GLY A 81 8.95 -8.11 31.08
N TYR A 82 9.22 -8.26 29.79
CA TYR A 82 8.18 -8.29 28.76
C TYR A 82 7.23 -9.49 28.89
N GLN A 83 7.75 -10.66 29.22
CA GLN A 83 6.91 -11.85 29.43
C GLN A 83 6.06 -11.74 30.70
N GLU A 84 6.61 -11.20 31.78
CA GLU A 84 5.87 -10.96 33.03
C GLU A 84 4.75 -9.92 32.82
N GLU A 85 5.02 -8.86 32.06
CA GLU A 85 4.01 -7.87 31.69
C GLU A 85 2.86 -8.52 30.91
N ARG A 86 3.18 -9.40 29.94
CA ARG A 86 2.17 -10.16 29.18
C ARG A 86 1.41 -11.18 30.04
N ALA A 87 2.04 -11.72 31.07
CA ALA A 87 1.40 -12.58 32.07
C ALA A 87 0.54 -11.79 33.07
N GLY A 88 0.68 -10.47 33.12
CA GLY A 88 -0.02 -9.56 34.02
C GLY A 88 0.64 -9.38 35.39
N ASP A 89 1.85 -9.92 35.59
CA ASP A 89 2.64 -9.68 36.80
C ASP A 89 3.45 -8.38 36.64
N LEU A 90 2.76 -7.25 36.83
CA LEU A 90 3.35 -5.92 36.62
C LEU A 90 4.47 -5.61 37.62
N ASP A 91 4.42 -6.15 38.83
CA ASP A 91 5.44 -5.92 39.87
C ASP A 91 6.75 -6.66 39.53
N GLU A 92 6.66 -7.90 39.01
CA GLU A 92 7.83 -8.62 38.50
C GLU A 92 8.35 -7.98 37.21
N ALA A 93 7.45 -7.57 36.29
CA ALA A 93 7.82 -6.85 35.07
C ALA A 93 8.62 -5.58 35.37
N GLU A 94 8.16 -4.76 36.33
CA GLU A 94 8.83 -3.54 36.73
C GLU A 94 10.25 -3.82 37.26
N ARG A 95 10.40 -4.85 38.11
CA ARG A 95 11.72 -5.23 38.65
C ARG A 95 12.71 -5.57 37.53
N TRP A 96 12.28 -6.39 36.57
CA TRP A 96 13.13 -6.77 35.45
C TRP A 96 13.41 -5.60 34.50
N TYR A 97 12.43 -4.75 34.23
CA TYR A 97 12.63 -3.56 33.42
C TYR A 97 13.54 -2.54 34.10
N ARG A 98 13.49 -2.36 35.42
CA ARG A 98 14.45 -1.55 36.19
C ARG A 98 15.86 -2.10 36.02
N GLN A 99 16.05 -3.42 36.14
CA GLN A 99 17.35 -4.03 35.93
C GLN A 99 17.86 -3.87 34.49
N ALA A 100 16.98 -4.04 33.50
CA ALA A 100 17.31 -3.79 32.09
C ALA A 100 17.71 -2.33 31.87
N ALA A 101 16.98 -1.40 32.49
CA ALA A 101 17.25 0.03 32.42
C ALA A 101 18.59 0.39 33.07
N GLU A 102 18.90 -0.13 34.26
CA GLU A 102 20.20 0.07 34.92
C GLU A 102 21.35 -0.40 34.04
N GLY A 103 21.20 -1.56 33.39
CA GLY A 103 22.15 -2.08 32.41
C GLY A 103 22.13 -1.40 31.03
N GLY A 104 21.40 -0.28 30.88
CA GLY A 104 21.39 0.57 29.68
C GLY A 104 20.60 0.02 28.50
N HIS A 105 19.71 -0.94 28.72
CA HIS A 105 18.89 -1.51 27.65
C HIS A 105 17.83 -0.49 27.18
N ARG A 106 17.96 0.02 25.95
CA ARG A 106 17.10 1.11 25.42
C ARG A 106 15.61 0.80 25.51
N SER A 107 15.17 -0.36 25.01
CA SER A 107 13.76 -0.75 25.08
C SER A 107 13.28 -0.98 26.51
N GLY A 108 14.17 -1.42 27.42
CA GLY A 108 13.84 -1.61 28.83
C GLY A 108 13.59 -0.27 29.53
N ILE A 109 14.41 0.74 29.22
CA ILE A 109 14.22 2.11 29.72
C ILE A 109 12.88 2.69 29.23
N LEU A 110 12.57 2.55 27.93
CA LEU A 110 11.30 3.04 27.39
C LEU A 110 10.09 2.32 28.00
N ASN A 111 10.12 0.98 28.03
CA ASN A 111 9.00 0.18 28.55
C ASN A 111 8.78 0.41 30.04
N LEU A 112 9.85 0.59 30.82
CA LEU A 112 9.71 0.98 32.23
C LEU A 112 8.96 2.30 32.38
N GLY A 113 9.29 3.30 31.56
CA GLY A 113 8.56 4.57 31.56
C GLY A 113 7.07 4.39 31.23
N VAL A 114 6.73 3.54 30.26
CA VAL A 114 5.33 3.21 29.91
C VAL A 114 4.62 2.49 31.06
N LEU A 115 5.28 1.54 31.70
CA LEU A 115 4.71 0.81 32.84
C LEU A 115 4.40 1.75 34.00
N LEU A 116 5.36 2.59 34.39
CA LEU A 116 5.20 3.57 35.47
C LEU A 116 4.11 4.59 35.16
N GLU A 117 4.02 5.08 33.92
CA GLU A 117 2.94 5.96 33.50
C GLU A 117 1.56 5.29 33.68
N ASN A 118 1.43 4.03 33.25
CA ASN A 118 0.19 3.25 33.39
C ASN A 118 -0.17 2.96 34.85
N GLN A 119 0.82 2.85 35.73
CA GLN A 119 0.63 2.72 37.18
C GLN A 119 0.26 4.06 37.87
N GLY A 120 0.25 5.18 37.13
CA GLY A 120 -0.08 6.50 37.67
C GLY A 120 1.12 7.25 38.24
N GLU A 121 2.33 6.91 37.79
CA GLU A 121 3.60 7.52 38.23
C GLU A 121 4.30 8.33 37.10
N PRO A 122 3.62 9.33 36.51
CA PRO A 122 4.13 10.04 35.32
C PRO A 122 5.40 10.85 35.61
N ALA A 123 5.65 11.23 36.86
CA ALA A 123 6.86 11.94 37.25
C ALA A 123 8.10 11.06 37.13
N GLU A 124 8.03 9.80 37.57
CA GLU A 124 9.13 8.85 37.44
C GLU A 124 9.27 8.39 35.98
N ALA A 125 8.14 8.11 35.31
CA ALA A 125 8.13 7.79 33.88
C ALA A 125 8.88 8.82 33.02
N MET A 126 8.72 10.12 33.35
CA MET A 126 9.40 11.22 32.66
C MET A 126 10.93 11.10 32.68
N ASP A 127 11.51 10.65 33.79
CA ASP A 127 12.96 10.51 33.91
C ASP A 127 13.48 9.37 33.02
N PHE A 128 12.73 8.26 32.96
CA PHE A 128 13.04 7.16 32.05
C PHE A 128 12.86 7.56 30.58
N TYR A 129 11.81 8.30 30.23
CA TYR A 129 11.65 8.79 28.86
C TYR A 129 12.75 9.77 28.44
N ARG A 130 13.17 10.70 29.30
CA ARG A 130 14.31 11.58 28.98
C ARG A 130 15.57 10.78 28.70
N ARG A 131 15.86 9.78 29.53
CA ARG A 131 17.00 8.88 29.33
C ARG A 131 16.88 8.07 28.04
N ALA A 132 15.69 7.57 27.69
CA ALA A 132 15.46 6.87 26.44
C ALA A 132 15.69 7.77 25.22
N TRP A 133 15.22 9.02 25.28
CA TRP A 133 15.45 10.04 24.26
C TRP A 133 16.95 10.35 24.08
N GLU A 134 17.69 10.53 25.17
CA GLU A 134 19.16 10.76 25.13
C GLU A 134 19.92 9.58 24.49
N LEU A 135 19.38 8.36 24.59
CA LEU A 135 19.91 7.16 23.95
C LEU A 135 19.41 6.95 22.51
N GLY A 136 18.63 7.90 21.98
CA GLY A 136 18.14 7.92 20.60
C GLY A 136 16.83 7.15 20.37
N ASP A 137 16.03 6.89 21.40
CA ASP A 137 14.69 6.33 21.21
C ASP A 137 13.65 7.44 20.97
N ASP A 138 13.33 7.69 19.70
CA ASP A 138 12.46 8.79 19.29
C ASP A 138 11.00 8.65 19.78
N ARG A 139 10.58 7.45 20.19
CA ARG A 139 9.25 7.21 20.79
C ARG A 139 9.13 7.88 22.16
N ALA A 140 10.24 8.08 22.85
CA ALA A 140 10.24 8.71 24.16
C ALA A 140 9.79 10.18 24.10
N ALA A 141 10.22 10.94 23.08
CA ALA A 141 9.78 12.31 22.88
C ALA A 141 8.25 12.43 22.70
N PHE A 142 7.63 11.46 22.01
CA PHE A 142 6.18 11.39 21.90
C PHE A 142 5.50 11.20 23.27
N ASN A 143 6.00 10.28 24.10
CA ASN A 143 5.43 10.03 25.43
C ASN A 143 5.63 11.22 26.38
N ILE A 144 6.78 11.90 26.31
CA ILE A 144 7.01 13.14 27.05
C ILE A 144 6.00 14.22 26.64
N GLY A 145 5.80 14.40 25.33
CA GLY A 145 4.78 15.31 24.80
C GLY A 145 3.39 15.00 25.33
N LYS A 146 3.02 13.72 25.40
CA LYS A 146 1.72 13.25 25.92
C LYS A 146 1.54 13.57 27.41
N ILE A 147 2.56 13.37 28.24
CA ILE A 147 2.50 13.75 29.67
C ILE A 147 2.32 15.26 29.83
N HIS A 148 3.05 16.06 29.05
CA HIS A 148 2.90 17.52 29.09
C HIS A 148 1.56 18.02 28.54
N ASP A 149 1.00 17.35 27.53
CA ASP A 149 -0.30 17.68 26.95
C ASP A 149 -1.43 17.45 27.97
N ASN A 150 -1.43 16.28 28.62
CA ASN A 150 -2.44 15.86 29.61
C ASN A 150 -3.87 16.13 29.13
N ASP A 151 -4.21 15.59 27.95
CA ASP A 151 -5.49 15.80 27.26
C ASP A 151 -5.87 17.29 27.09
N GLY A 152 -4.91 18.13 26.70
CA GLY A 152 -5.11 19.56 26.49
C GLY A 152 -5.13 20.42 27.77
N LYS A 153 -4.86 19.82 28.95
CA LYS A 153 -4.96 20.51 30.26
C LYS A 153 -3.60 20.84 30.88
N GLY A 154 -2.50 20.34 30.31
CA GLY A 154 -1.15 20.51 30.83
C GLY A 154 -0.43 21.71 30.23
N ASP A 155 0.90 21.60 30.15
CA ASP A 155 1.76 22.63 29.54
C ASP A 155 1.83 22.38 28.03
N LEU A 156 0.92 23.03 27.30
CA LEU A 156 0.82 22.92 25.85
C LEU A 156 2.09 23.41 25.13
N ALA A 157 2.87 24.33 25.71
CA ALA A 157 4.09 24.81 25.09
C ALA A 157 5.16 23.72 25.10
N LEU A 158 5.37 23.07 26.25
CA LEU A 158 6.26 21.92 26.37
C LEU A 158 5.76 20.72 25.57
N ALA A 159 4.45 20.46 25.56
CA ALA A 159 3.86 19.40 24.75
C ALA A 159 4.19 19.58 23.26
N ALA A 160 3.98 20.81 22.74
CA ALA A 160 4.29 21.13 21.35
C ALA A 160 5.79 20.96 21.04
N GLU A 161 6.68 21.39 21.93
CA GLU A 161 8.13 21.25 21.77
C GLU A 161 8.56 19.78 21.63
N TRP A 162 8.02 18.90 22.47
CA TRP A 162 8.35 17.48 22.44
C TRP A 162 7.69 16.73 21.28
N TYR A 163 6.46 17.08 20.93
CA TYR A 163 5.83 16.52 19.73
C TYR A 163 6.52 16.96 18.44
N GLU A 164 7.00 18.20 18.35
CA GLU A 164 7.78 18.67 17.20
C GLU A 164 9.06 17.82 17.03
N ARG A 165 9.83 17.60 18.11
CA ARG A 165 11.03 16.75 18.08
C ARG A 165 10.76 15.34 17.57
N ALA A 166 9.68 14.72 18.04
CA ALA A 166 9.30 13.38 17.58
C ALA A 166 8.82 13.41 16.11
N ALA A 167 8.08 14.44 15.70
CA ALA A 167 7.61 14.62 14.32
C ALA A 167 8.77 14.82 13.32
N GLU A 168 9.79 15.60 13.69
CA GLU A 168 11.03 15.77 12.90
C GLU A 168 11.79 14.45 12.68
N ARG A 169 11.57 13.46 13.55
CA ARG A 169 12.11 12.10 13.45
C ARG A 169 11.16 11.12 12.74
N GLY A 170 10.11 11.61 12.10
CA GLY A 170 9.17 10.80 11.32
C GLY A 170 8.04 10.18 12.14
N ASN A 171 7.83 10.59 13.39
CA ASN A 171 6.69 10.09 14.18
C ASN A 171 5.38 10.75 13.73
N ALA A 172 4.59 10.03 12.94
CA ALA A 172 3.30 10.49 12.42
C ALA A 172 2.27 10.81 13.51
N GLY A 173 2.27 10.05 14.61
CA GLY A 173 1.39 10.27 15.76
C GLY A 173 1.73 11.54 16.52
N ALA A 174 3.03 11.86 16.67
CA ALA A 174 3.49 13.11 17.26
C ALA A 174 3.09 14.33 16.42
N ALA A 175 3.29 14.26 15.09
CA ALA A 175 2.84 15.33 14.19
C ALA A 175 1.31 15.54 14.28
N TYR A 176 0.54 14.46 14.41
CA TYR A 176 -0.91 14.56 14.57
C TYR A 176 -1.33 15.20 15.90
N ASN A 177 -0.72 14.79 17.01
CA ASN A 177 -1.00 15.36 18.33
C ASN A 177 -0.50 16.81 18.45
N LEU A 178 0.62 17.15 17.82
CA LEU A 178 1.08 18.53 17.70
C LEU A 178 -0.02 19.40 17.09
N GLY A 179 -0.71 18.95 16.04
CA GLY A 179 -1.82 19.72 15.47
C GLY A 179 -2.97 19.94 16.45
N HIS A 180 -3.30 18.95 17.29
CA HIS A 180 -4.27 19.15 18.38
C HIS A 180 -3.81 20.21 19.39
N VAL A 181 -2.55 20.13 19.83
CA VAL A 181 -1.95 21.12 20.75
C VAL A 181 -1.95 22.53 20.14
N ARG A 182 -1.59 22.67 18.86
CA ARG A 182 -1.60 23.97 18.15
C ARG A 182 -3.00 24.54 18.04
N ARG A 183 -4.00 23.70 17.76
CA ARG A 183 -5.41 24.12 17.75
C ARG A 183 -5.85 24.61 19.12
N ASP A 184 -5.48 23.92 20.19
CA ASP A 184 -5.85 24.29 21.56
C ASP A 184 -5.11 25.57 22.03
N GLN A 185 -3.95 25.88 21.44
CA GLN A 185 -3.25 27.17 21.53
C GLN A 185 -3.88 28.28 20.67
N GLY A 186 -4.85 27.97 19.80
CA GLY A 186 -5.46 28.91 18.86
C GLY A 186 -4.63 29.20 17.60
N ASP A 187 -3.57 28.42 17.33
CA ASP A 187 -2.73 28.55 16.14
C ASP A 187 -3.21 27.59 15.03
N GLU A 188 -4.20 28.06 14.28
CA GLU A 188 -4.82 27.33 13.16
C GLU A 188 -3.85 27.08 11.99
N ALA A 189 -2.82 27.92 11.81
CA ALA A 189 -1.84 27.75 10.74
C ALA A 189 -0.84 26.65 11.10
N ALA A 190 -0.30 26.67 12.32
CA ALA A 190 0.58 25.62 12.82
C ALA A 190 -0.16 24.28 12.99
N MET A 191 -1.44 24.29 13.34
CA MET A 191 -2.29 23.09 13.33
C MET A 191 -2.31 22.45 11.94
N ALA A 192 -2.61 23.23 10.90
CA ALA A 192 -2.68 22.71 9.54
C ALA A 192 -1.33 22.13 9.11
N ALA A 193 -0.22 22.86 9.31
CA ALA A 193 1.12 22.40 8.97
C ALA A 193 1.50 21.09 9.69
N ALA A 194 1.15 20.96 10.97
CA ALA A 194 1.41 19.74 11.75
C ALA A 194 0.60 18.54 11.23
N TRP A 195 -0.68 18.73 10.91
CA TRP A 195 -1.49 17.68 10.31
C TRP A 195 -1.11 17.36 8.85
N GLU A 196 -0.59 18.32 8.10
CA GLU A 196 -0.05 18.08 6.75
C GLU A 196 1.16 17.16 6.83
N ARG A 197 2.13 17.48 7.71
CA ARG A 197 3.27 16.59 8.00
C ARG A 197 2.80 15.21 8.49
N ALA A 198 1.79 15.16 9.35
CA ALA A 198 1.24 13.88 9.82
C ALA A 198 0.65 13.07 8.66
N ALA A 199 -0.02 13.70 7.69
CA ALA A 199 -0.55 13.04 6.51
C ALA A 199 0.56 12.57 5.55
N GLU A 200 1.65 13.35 5.41
CA GLU A 200 2.86 12.96 4.68
C GLU A 200 3.53 11.73 5.29
N LEU A 201 3.58 11.67 6.62
CA LEU A 201 4.03 10.50 7.39
C LEU A 201 2.97 9.39 7.48
N ARG A 202 1.89 9.47 6.70
CA ARG A 202 0.79 8.49 6.64
C ARG A 202 0.14 8.21 7.99
N HIS A 203 -0.19 9.27 8.75
CA HIS A 203 -1.06 9.13 9.92
C HIS A 203 -2.53 8.89 9.49
N PRO A 204 -3.22 7.86 10.01
CA PRO A 204 -4.53 7.40 9.50
C PRO A 204 -5.67 8.41 9.61
N LYS A 205 -5.53 9.42 10.47
CA LYS A 205 -6.59 10.42 10.72
C LYS A 205 -6.26 11.80 10.17
N ALA A 206 -5.01 12.06 9.79
CA ALA A 206 -4.53 13.42 9.53
C ALA A 206 -5.17 14.04 8.30
N ALA A 207 -5.16 13.33 7.17
CA ALA A 207 -5.77 13.80 5.92
C ALA A 207 -7.27 14.06 6.08
N HIS A 208 -8.02 13.17 6.75
CA HIS A 208 -9.44 13.40 7.04
C HIS A 208 -9.65 14.66 7.91
N SER A 209 -8.84 14.84 8.97
CA SER A 209 -8.93 16.01 9.83
C SER A 209 -8.67 17.33 9.09
N LEU A 210 -7.69 17.36 8.17
CA LEU A 210 -7.48 18.50 7.27
C LEU A 210 -8.69 18.74 6.38
N GLY A 211 -9.24 17.68 5.76
CA GLY A 211 -10.46 17.77 4.96
C GLY A 211 -11.61 18.43 5.72
N VAL A 212 -11.82 18.08 6.99
CA VAL A 212 -12.84 18.71 7.85
C VAL A 212 -12.56 20.19 8.11
N VAL A 213 -11.30 20.58 8.32
CA VAL A 213 -10.92 22.00 8.53
C VAL A 213 -11.23 22.83 7.30
N PHE A 214 -10.79 22.38 6.12
CA PHE A 214 -11.04 23.09 4.87
C PHE A 214 -12.54 23.14 4.54
N LYS A 215 -13.29 22.06 4.79
CA LYS A 215 -14.76 22.02 4.68
C LYS A 215 -15.43 23.09 5.55
N ARG A 216 -15.00 23.27 6.80
CA ARG A 216 -15.54 24.31 7.70
C ARG A 216 -15.24 25.73 7.22
N ARG A 217 -14.10 25.94 6.55
CA ARG A 217 -13.72 27.21 5.93
C ARG A 217 -14.37 27.45 4.57
N ALA A 218 -15.21 26.52 4.11
CA ALA A 218 -15.81 26.50 2.77
C ALA A 218 -14.77 26.47 1.62
N ASP A 219 -13.54 26.04 1.90
CA ASP A 219 -12.53 25.72 0.89
C ASP A 219 -12.74 24.26 0.45
N TRP A 220 -13.66 24.07 -0.48
CA TRP A 220 -14.08 22.75 -0.91
C TRP A 220 -13.05 22.02 -1.76
N GLU A 221 -12.21 22.75 -2.50
CA GLU A 221 -11.18 22.18 -3.35
C GLU A 221 -10.09 21.51 -2.49
N SER A 222 -9.54 22.26 -1.53
CA SER A 222 -8.59 21.70 -0.55
C SER A 222 -9.22 20.59 0.28
N SER A 223 -10.50 20.75 0.66
CA SER A 223 -11.24 19.72 1.38
C SER A 223 -11.32 18.41 0.61
N ALA A 224 -11.70 18.47 -0.67
CA ALA A 224 -11.81 17.29 -1.53
C ALA A 224 -10.44 16.61 -1.71
N LYS A 225 -9.37 17.38 -1.95
CA LYS A 225 -7.99 16.86 -2.02
C LYS A 225 -7.63 16.02 -0.79
N TRP A 226 -7.87 16.56 0.40
CA TRP A 226 -7.50 15.87 1.65
C TRP A 226 -8.41 14.68 1.98
N PHE A 227 -9.70 14.77 1.67
CA PHE A 227 -10.59 13.60 1.79
C PHE A 227 -10.21 12.49 0.82
N ARG A 228 -9.84 12.83 -0.42
CA ARG A 228 -9.37 11.86 -1.40
C ARG A 228 -8.14 11.11 -0.91
N ARG A 229 -7.14 11.84 -0.40
CA ARG A 229 -5.95 11.23 0.22
C ARG A 229 -6.31 10.30 1.38
N ALA A 230 -7.27 10.69 2.24
CA ALA A 230 -7.72 9.84 3.35
C ALA A 230 -8.37 8.52 2.87
N VAL A 231 -9.08 8.55 1.74
CA VAL A 231 -9.64 7.35 1.12
C VAL A 231 -8.54 6.51 0.45
N GLU A 232 -7.63 7.14 -0.29
CA GLU A 232 -6.55 6.45 -0.98
C GLU A 232 -5.60 5.73 -0.02
N ASP A 233 -5.21 6.39 1.08
CA ASP A 233 -4.24 5.84 2.03
C ASP A 233 -4.85 4.80 2.98
N PHE A 234 -6.12 4.96 3.38
CA PHE A 234 -6.72 4.22 4.50
C PHE A 234 -8.18 3.77 4.28
N GLY A 235 -8.79 4.03 3.13
CA GLY A 235 -10.20 3.67 2.87
C GLY A 235 -11.19 4.39 3.81
N HIS A 236 -10.91 5.63 4.20
CA HIS A 236 -11.70 6.34 5.21
C HIS A 236 -13.15 6.61 4.76
N ARG A 237 -14.11 5.87 5.29
CA ARG A 237 -15.54 5.92 4.90
C ARG A 237 -16.14 7.33 4.95
N GLY A 238 -15.99 8.02 6.08
CA GLY A 238 -16.55 9.39 6.22
C GLY A 238 -15.91 10.42 5.29
N ALA A 239 -14.72 10.13 4.73
CA ALA A 239 -14.09 10.99 3.74
C ALA A 239 -14.70 10.73 2.36
N ALA A 240 -14.98 9.47 2.02
CA ALA A 240 -15.74 9.10 0.83
C ALA A 240 -17.15 9.71 0.84
N ASP A 241 -17.87 9.65 1.96
CA ASP A 241 -19.18 10.30 2.11
C ASP A 241 -19.09 11.82 1.88
N ALA A 242 -18.06 12.47 2.43
CA ALA A 242 -17.86 13.91 2.24
C ALA A 242 -17.53 14.28 0.78
N LEU A 243 -16.82 13.41 0.05
CA LEU A 243 -16.59 13.57 -1.40
C LEU A 243 -17.88 13.39 -2.19
N ALA A 244 -18.72 12.43 -1.81
CA ALA A 244 -20.03 12.25 -2.43
C ALA A 244 -20.90 13.51 -2.27
N ASP A 245 -21.01 14.03 -1.05
CA ASP A 245 -21.74 15.28 -0.77
C ASP A 245 -21.21 16.46 -1.60
N PHE A 246 -19.89 16.53 -1.79
CA PHE A 246 -19.26 17.56 -2.61
C PHE A 246 -19.65 17.42 -4.08
N CYS A 247 -19.58 16.21 -4.65
CA CYS A 247 -20.01 15.94 -6.02
C CYS A 247 -21.48 16.29 -6.25
N GLU A 248 -22.38 15.94 -5.32
CA GLU A 248 -23.81 16.28 -5.44
C GLU A 248 -24.05 17.78 -5.49
N ARG A 249 -23.36 18.55 -4.65
CA ARG A 249 -23.45 20.02 -4.62
C ARG A 249 -23.03 20.64 -5.96
N ASN A 250 -22.11 19.99 -6.67
CA ASN A 250 -21.64 20.43 -7.98
C ASN A 250 -22.44 19.81 -9.15
N GLY A 251 -23.48 19.05 -8.87
CA GLY A 251 -24.34 18.42 -9.89
C GLY A 251 -23.76 17.13 -10.50
N ASP A 252 -22.63 16.62 -9.99
CA ASP A 252 -22.03 15.38 -10.47
C ASP A 252 -22.60 14.17 -9.72
N GLN A 253 -23.81 13.79 -10.12
CA GLN A 253 -24.52 12.65 -9.55
C GLN A 253 -23.83 11.31 -9.81
N GLY A 254 -23.04 11.20 -10.89
CA GLY A 254 -22.30 9.98 -11.21
C GLY A 254 -21.15 9.77 -10.25
N GLN A 255 -20.30 10.80 -10.09
CA GLN A 255 -19.18 10.76 -9.16
C GLN A 255 -19.65 10.67 -7.70
N ALA A 256 -20.78 11.29 -7.36
CA ALA A 256 -21.37 11.16 -6.03
C ALA A 256 -21.76 9.71 -5.69
N ARG A 257 -22.40 8.99 -6.62
CA ARG A 257 -22.74 7.58 -6.43
C ARG A 257 -21.49 6.72 -6.26
N PHE A 258 -20.48 6.94 -7.09
CA PHE A 258 -19.21 6.23 -6.97
C PHE A 258 -18.61 6.37 -5.57
N TRP A 259 -18.48 7.61 -5.06
CA TRP A 259 -17.89 7.84 -3.73
C TRP A 259 -18.74 7.25 -2.60
N ARG A 260 -20.06 7.19 -2.74
CA ARG A 260 -20.92 6.50 -1.77
C ARG A 260 -20.71 5.01 -1.77
N ASP A 261 -20.58 4.39 -2.94
CA ASP A 261 -20.52 2.94 -3.07
C ASP A 261 -19.12 2.40 -2.78
N LEU A 262 -18.07 3.20 -3.01
CA LEU A 262 -16.67 2.80 -2.88
C LEU A 262 -16.33 2.03 -1.59
N PRO A 263 -16.78 2.44 -0.38
CA PRO A 263 -16.44 1.72 0.85
C PRO A 263 -17.32 0.48 1.13
N TYR A 264 -18.36 0.24 0.32
CA TYR A 264 -19.37 -0.80 0.54
C TYR A 264 -19.43 -1.84 -0.59
N GLY A 265 -18.84 -1.53 -1.75
CA GLY A 265 -18.84 -2.38 -2.94
C GLY A 265 -19.32 -1.59 -4.15
N LEU A 266 -18.44 -1.38 -5.12
CA LEU A 266 -18.74 -0.71 -6.36
C LEU A 266 -19.69 -1.56 -7.22
N GLY A 267 -20.75 -0.92 -7.73
CA GLY A 267 -21.62 -1.49 -8.76
C GLY A 267 -21.48 -0.85 -10.15
N ALA A 268 -20.70 0.23 -10.23
CA ALA A 268 -20.39 0.95 -11.46
C ALA A 268 -19.04 1.66 -11.30
N TYR A 269 -18.43 2.02 -12.43
CA TYR A 269 -17.25 2.86 -12.44
C TYR A 269 -17.62 4.34 -12.26
N SER A 270 -16.63 5.14 -11.88
CA SER A 270 -16.70 6.59 -11.89
C SER A 270 -16.89 7.09 -13.33
N PRO A 271 -17.61 8.21 -13.54
CA PRO A 271 -17.76 8.80 -14.86
C PRO A 271 -16.42 9.11 -15.53
N ALA A 272 -15.41 9.50 -14.75
CA ALA A 272 -14.06 9.78 -15.24
C ALA A 272 -13.36 8.51 -15.74
N PHE A 273 -13.47 7.40 -15.02
CA PHE A 273 -12.94 6.11 -15.47
C PHE A 273 -13.65 5.62 -16.74
N GLU A 274 -14.99 5.67 -16.80
CA GLU A 274 -15.75 5.26 -17.99
C GLU A 274 -15.36 6.08 -19.23
N ALA A 275 -15.22 7.39 -19.05
CA ALA A 275 -14.81 8.31 -20.10
C ALA A 275 -13.42 7.94 -20.65
N PHE A 276 -12.43 7.77 -19.77
CA PHE A 276 -11.07 7.39 -20.15
C PHE A 276 -11.01 5.99 -20.79
N ALA A 277 -11.56 4.99 -20.10
CA ALA A 277 -11.45 3.60 -20.53
C ALA A 277 -12.26 3.36 -21.81
N GLY A 278 -13.41 4.02 -21.96
CA GLY A 278 -14.22 3.98 -23.18
C GLY A 278 -13.45 4.45 -24.41
N GLU A 279 -12.66 5.52 -24.31
CA GLU A 279 -11.86 6.05 -25.42
C GLU A 279 -10.82 5.04 -25.95
N GLY A 280 -10.13 4.32 -25.07
CA GLY A 280 -9.10 3.34 -25.45
C GLY A 280 -9.63 1.91 -25.69
N SER A 281 -10.87 1.62 -25.28
CA SER A 281 -11.38 0.25 -25.11
C SER A 281 -11.35 -0.61 -26.37
N ALA A 282 -11.86 -0.14 -27.50
CA ALA A 282 -11.91 -0.93 -28.74
C ALA A 282 -10.50 -1.29 -29.26
N ALA A 283 -9.54 -0.37 -29.12
CA ALA A 283 -8.14 -0.64 -29.47
C ALA A 283 -7.49 -1.61 -28.47
N ALA A 284 -7.80 -1.48 -27.18
CA ALA A 284 -7.32 -2.39 -26.15
C ALA A 284 -7.86 -3.83 -26.34
N ILE A 285 -9.14 -3.99 -26.73
CA ILE A 285 -9.72 -5.28 -27.10
C ILE A 285 -8.98 -5.88 -28.31
N HIS A 286 -8.66 -5.07 -29.32
CA HIS A 286 -7.93 -5.59 -30.48
C HIS A 286 -6.53 -6.08 -30.11
N ARG A 287 -5.81 -5.28 -29.31
CA ARG A 287 -4.51 -5.66 -28.75
C ARG A 287 -4.61 -6.97 -27.96
N GLN A 288 -5.64 -7.11 -27.15
CA GLN A 288 -5.90 -8.33 -26.39
C GLN A 288 -6.13 -9.56 -27.28
N ASP A 289 -6.90 -9.44 -28.36
CA ASP A 289 -7.15 -10.53 -29.31
C ASP A 289 -5.84 -10.98 -29.99
N VAL A 290 -5.01 -10.01 -30.41
CA VAL A 290 -3.71 -10.26 -31.04
C VAL A 290 -2.73 -10.91 -30.06
N LEU A 291 -2.69 -10.45 -28.81
CA LEU A 291 -1.88 -11.05 -27.75
C LEU A 291 -2.30 -12.48 -27.46
N ASN A 292 -3.60 -12.71 -27.28
CA ASN A 292 -4.16 -14.04 -26.99
C ASN A 292 -3.85 -15.05 -28.12
N ALA A 293 -3.84 -14.59 -29.37
CA ALA A 293 -3.46 -15.43 -30.50
C ALA A 293 -1.96 -15.75 -30.57
N ALA A 294 -1.11 -14.91 -29.95
CA ALA A 294 0.35 -15.04 -29.99
C ALA A 294 0.93 -15.82 -28.80
N LEU A 295 0.27 -15.79 -27.64
CA LEU A 295 0.69 -16.54 -26.45
C LEU A 295 0.31 -18.01 -26.60
N GLU A 296 1.30 -18.90 -26.44
CA GLU A 296 1.15 -20.35 -26.50
C GLU A 296 1.49 -20.97 -25.13
N GLY A 297 0.72 -21.97 -24.68
CA GLY A 297 1.06 -22.81 -23.52
C GLY A 297 0.17 -22.67 -22.29
N ASP A 298 0.09 -23.75 -21.51
CA ASP A 298 -0.81 -23.86 -20.34
C ASP A 298 -0.15 -23.45 -19.02
N HIS A 299 1.17 -23.20 -19.03
CA HIS A 299 1.94 -22.84 -17.85
C HIS A 299 2.65 -21.50 -18.05
N VAL A 300 2.61 -20.68 -17.00
CA VAL A 300 3.19 -19.34 -16.98
C VAL A 300 4.11 -19.24 -15.77
N ASN A 301 5.36 -18.88 -16.01
CA ASN A 301 6.32 -18.56 -14.96
C ASN A 301 6.66 -17.06 -15.03
N PHE A 302 6.35 -16.31 -13.97
CA PHE A 302 6.66 -14.89 -13.88
C PHE A 302 7.84 -14.65 -12.94
N ASN A 303 8.89 -14.00 -13.45
CA ASN A 303 10.01 -13.53 -12.63
C ASN A 303 9.80 -12.04 -12.31
N VAL A 304 9.50 -11.76 -11.05
CA VAL A 304 9.21 -10.43 -10.52
C VAL A 304 10.40 -9.47 -10.64
N ASP A 305 11.62 -9.96 -10.43
CA ASP A 305 12.84 -9.14 -10.41
C ASP A 305 13.30 -8.80 -11.83
N GLU A 306 13.24 -9.78 -12.72
CA GLU A 306 13.66 -9.63 -14.12
C GLU A 306 12.56 -9.07 -15.02
N ARG A 307 11.33 -8.94 -14.50
CA ARG A 307 10.15 -8.51 -15.26
C ARG A 307 9.93 -9.36 -16.52
N THR A 308 10.04 -10.67 -16.35
CA THR A 308 9.89 -11.64 -17.44
C THR A 308 8.75 -12.62 -17.21
N LEU A 309 8.13 -13.04 -18.30
CA LEU A 309 7.09 -14.06 -18.32
C LEU A 309 7.50 -15.15 -19.31
N THR A 310 7.63 -16.38 -18.81
CA THR A 310 7.94 -17.55 -19.63
C THR A 310 6.68 -18.40 -19.80
N THR A 311 6.30 -18.65 -21.05
CA THR A 311 5.19 -19.55 -21.42
C THR A 311 5.44 -20.16 -22.80
N GLY A 312 4.97 -21.39 -23.03
CA GLY A 312 5.17 -22.09 -24.31
C GLY A 312 6.64 -22.28 -24.70
N GLY A 313 7.57 -22.26 -23.74
CA GLY A 313 9.01 -22.31 -23.99
C GLY A 313 9.62 -21.00 -24.51
N ARG A 314 8.86 -19.91 -24.56
CA ARG A 314 9.33 -18.56 -24.90
C ARG A 314 9.35 -17.68 -23.66
N THR A 315 10.27 -16.71 -23.64
CA THR A 315 10.37 -15.72 -22.57
C THR A 315 10.13 -14.34 -23.14
N TYR A 316 9.17 -13.64 -22.55
CA TYR A 316 8.82 -12.26 -22.83
C TYR A 316 9.36 -11.37 -21.72
N HIS A 317 9.81 -10.19 -22.08
CA HIS A 317 10.36 -9.13 -21.25
C HIS A 317 9.35 -7.97 -21.15
N GLY A 318 9.67 -6.96 -20.35
CA GLY A 318 8.81 -5.76 -20.23
C GLY A 318 7.50 -6.03 -19.48
N VAL A 319 7.45 -7.08 -18.66
CA VAL A 319 6.24 -7.48 -17.96
C VAL A 319 6.04 -6.62 -16.71
N THR A 320 4.79 -6.23 -16.47
CA THR A 320 4.39 -5.44 -15.30
C THR A 320 3.26 -6.17 -14.58
N LEU A 321 3.41 -6.45 -13.29
CA LEU A 321 2.33 -7.04 -12.50
C LEU A 321 1.35 -5.93 -12.12
N LEU A 322 0.18 -5.90 -12.76
CA LEU A 322 -0.83 -4.85 -12.56
C LEU A 322 -1.50 -4.98 -11.19
N GLY A 323 -1.99 -6.18 -10.88
CA GLY A 323 -2.74 -6.43 -9.66
C GLY A 323 -3.30 -7.84 -9.62
N SER A 324 -4.16 -8.07 -8.63
CA SER A 324 -4.84 -9.34 -8.44
C SER A 324 -6.31 -9.14 -8.11
N PHE A 325 -7.14 -10.04 -8.61
CA PHE A 325 -8.54 -10.16 -8.25
C PHE A 325 -8.76 -11.39 -7.37
N SER A 326 -9.49 -11.25 -6.28
CA SER A 326 -9.88 -12.35 -5.41
C SER A 326 -11.32 -12.79 -5.72
N HIS A 327 -11.51 -14.06 -6.06
CA HIS A 327 -12.84 -14.64 -6.30
C HIS A 327 -13.62 -14.88 -5.00
N LEU A 328 -12.95 -14.82 -3.84
CA LEU A 328 -13.57 -15.08 -2.54
C LEU A 328 -14.32 -13.85 -2.00
N ASP A 329 -13.67 -12.69 -2.04
CA ASP A 329 -14.22 -11.43 -1.54
C ASP A 329 -14.60 -10.46 -2.66
N GLN A 330 -14.36 -10.83 -3.93
CA GLN A 330 -14.68 -10.03 -5.11
C GLN A 330 -13.98 -8.67 -5.12
N SER A 331 -12.77 -8.63 -4.57
CA SER A 331 -11.95 -7.42 -4.51
C SER A 331 -10.84 -7.43 -5.56
N TRP A 332 -10.54 -6.25 -6.09
CA TRP A 332 -9.31 -5.96 -6.81
C TRP A 332 -8.28 -5.32 -5.87
N LEU A 333 -7.04 -5.80 -5.96
CA LEU A 333 -5.88 -5.22 -5.28
C LEU A 333 -4.84 -4.85 -6.32
N TRP A 334 -4.53 -3.55 -6.44
CA TRP A 334 -3.40 -3.08 -7.22
C TRP A 334 -2.09 -3.52 -6.58
N SER A 335 -1.08 -3.84 -7.40
CA SER A 335 0.18 -4.37 -6.87
C SER A 335 0.93 -3.40 -5.96
N TRP A 336 0.83 -2.09 -6.19
CA TRP A 336 1.43 -1.08 -5.30
C TRP A 336 0.78 -1.05 -3.91
N ALA A 337 -0.41 -1.60 -3.76
CA ALA A 337 -1.09 -1.70 -2.47
C ALA A 337 -0.79 -3.03 -1.75
N ASN A 338 -0.05 -3.94 -2.38
CA ASN A 338 0.40 -5.17 -1.76
C ASN A 338 1.69 -4.89 -0.96
N GLN A 339 1.62 -5.09 0.35
CA GLN A 339 2.70 -4.79 1.30
C GLN A 339 4.01 -5.56 1.04
N HIS A 340 3.98 -6.62 0.24
CA HIS A 340 5.18 -7.38 -0.14
C HIS A 340 6.02 -6.69 -1.20
N TYR A 341 5.45 -5.77 -2.00
CA TYR A 341 6.19 -5.00 -2.99
C TYR A 341 6.48 -3.61 -2.40
N GLY A 342 7.76 -3.23 -2.34
CA GLY A 342 8.14 -1.85 -2.06
C GLY A 342 7.85 -0.93 -3.25
N ASP A 343 7.72 0.38 -3.01
CA ASP A 343 7.37 1.37 -4.04
C ASP A 343 8.31 1.33 -5.27
N ASP A 344 9.58 1.00 -5.06
CA ASP A 344 10.61 0.94 -6.12
C ASP A 344 10.78 -0.44 -6.76
N HIS A 345 9.89 -1.41 -6.47
CA HIS A 345 10.07 -2.78 -6.95
C HIS A 345 9.91 -2.86 -8.49
N PRO A 346 10.87 -3.47 -9.23
CA PRO A 346 10.87 -3.49 -10.70
C PRO A 346 9.56 -3.98 -11.33
N ALA A 347 8.96 -5.05 -10.79
CA ALA A 347 7.68 -5.61 -11.25
C ALA A 347 6.52 -4.61 -11.33
N ILE A 348 6.55 -3.54 -10.52
CA ILE A 348 5.42 -2.60 -10.37
C ILE A 348 5.81 -1.16 -10.70
N ALA A 349 7.09 -0.85 -10.89
CA ALA A 349 7.55 0.52 -11.16
C ALA A 349 6.79 1.24 -12.31
N PRO A 350 6.40 0.58 -13.42
CA PRO A 350 5.60 1.23 -14.46
C PRO A 350 4.19 1.65 -14.01
N LEU A 351 3.66 1.07 -12.93
CA LEU A 351 2.33 1.43 -12.42
C LEU A 351 2.28 2.84 -11.85
N GLU A 352 3.41 3.49 -11.55
CA GLU A 352 3.37 4.89 -11.13
C GLU A 352 2.75 5.78 -12.22
N ALA A 353 2.97 5.49 -13.50
CA ALA A 353 2.30 6.21 -14.60
C ALA A 353 0.77 6.05 -14.56
N VAL A 354 0.27 4.88 -14.15
CA VAL A 354 -1.17 4.64 -13.95
C VAL A 354 -1.71 5.47 -12.80
N ARG A 355 -0.96 5.50 -11.69
CA ARG A 355 -1.35 6.21 -10.48
C ARG A 355 -1.28 7.73 -10.65
N GLU A 356 -0.24 8.24 -11.30
CA GLU A 356 -0.09 9.65 -11.69
C GLU A 356 -1.24 10.09 -12.59
N TYR A 357 -1.53 9.33 -13.65
CA TYR A 357 -2.67 9.63 -14.51
C TYR A 357 -3.99 9.67 -13.73
N GLY A 358 -4.20 8.72 -12.82
CA GLY A 358 -5.35 8.68 -11.92
C GLY A 358 -5.47 9.93 -11.04
N ARG A 359 -4.36 10.42 -10.48
CA ARG A 359 -4.34 11.64 -9.66
C ARG A 359 -4.59 12.89 -10.51
N ASP A 360 -3.99 12.98 -11.69
CA ASP A 360 -4.09 14.15 -12.57
C ASP A 360 -5.48 14.32 -13.19
N HIS A 361 -6.22 13.20 -13.34
CA HIS A 361 -7.54 13.18 -13.96
C HIS A 361 -8.67 12.86 -12.99
N ASP A 362 -8.39 12.84 -11.68
CA ASP A 362 -9.37 12.51 -10.63
C ASP A 362 -10.11 11.19 -10.86
N ILE A 363 -9.38 10.12 -11.21
CA ILE A 363 -9.91 8.77 -11.45
C ILE A 363 -9.57 7.86 -10.26
N PRO A 364 -10.48 7.66 -9.29
CA PRO A 364 -10.15 6.99 -8.05
C PRO A 364 -9.84 5.50 -8.21
N GLU A 365 -10.37 4.85 -9.24
CA GLU A 365 -10.08 3.44 -9.55
C GLU A 365 -8.60 3.19 -9.87
N LEU A 366 -7.87 4.24 -10.29
CA LEU A 366 -6.45 4.18 -10.60
C LEU A 366 -5.57 4.67 -9.44
N THR A 367 -6.15 5.14 -8.33
CA THR A 367 -5.39 5.65 -7.18
C THR A 367 -5.65 4.87 -5.89
N VAL A 368 -6.89 4.40 -5.69
CA VAL A 368 -7.30 3.61 -4.53
C VAL A 368 -6.74 2.20 -4.65
N GLY A 369 -5.92 1.79 -3.69
CA GLY A 369 -5.15 0.54 -3.76
C GLY A 369 -5.99 -0.74 -3.79
N ARG A 370 -7.12 -0.75 -3.07
CA ARG A 370 -8.03 -1.90 -3.00
C ARG A 370 -9.46 -1.44 -3.31
N LEU A 371 -10.11 -2.13 -4.22
CA LEU A 371 -11.47 -1.84 -4.69
C LEU A 371 -12.35 -3.07 -4.47
N GLU A 372 -13.45 -2.89 -3.76
CA GLU A 372 -14.47 -3.93 -3.60
C GLU A 372 -15.40 -3.89 -4.83
N LEU A 373 -15.40 -4.94 -5.65
CA LEU A 373 -16.16 -4.98 -6.92
C LEU A 373 -17.44 -5.81 -6.82
N SER A 374 -17.83 -6.21 -5.60
CA SER A 374 -18.94 -7.12 -5.34
C SER A 374 -20.32 -6.59 -5.76
N GLY A 375 -20.46 -5.28 -5.97
CA GLY A 375 -21.68 -4.66 -6.48
C GLY A 375 -21.87 -4.84 -7.99
N PHE A 376 -20.82 -5.17 -8.75
CA PHE A 376 -20.95 -5.42 -10.19
C PHE A 376 -21.68 -6.74 -10.45
N PRO A 377 -22.51 -6.84 -11.51
CA PRO A 377 -23.14 -8.11 -11.89
C PRO A 377 -22.13 -9.22 -12.21
N GLN A 378 -20.95 -8.84 -12.72
CA GLN A 378 -19.85 -9.76 -13.03
C GLN A 378 -18.53 -9.17 -12.52
N PRO A 379 -18.21 -9.32 -11.22
CA PRO A 379 -17.05 -8.67 -10.59
C PRO A 379 -15.71 -9.03 -11.24
N HIS A 380 -15.55 -10.29 -11.69
CA HIS A 380 -14.35 -10.70 -12.42
C HIS A 380 -14.17 -9.94 -13.74
N GLN A 381 -15.25 -9.69 -14.49
CA GLN A 381 -15.17 -8.88 -15.72
C GLN A 381 -14.84 -7.43 -15.40
N ALA A 382 -15.33 -6.91 -14.26
CA ALA A 382 -14.96 -5.58 -13.81
C ALA A 382 -13.46 -5.47 -13.51
N ALA A 383 -12.88 -6.49 -12.86
CA ALA A 383 -11.43 -6.57 -12.65
C ALA A 383 -10.64 -6.66 -13.97
N THR A 384 -11.10 -7.48 -14.91
CA THR A 384 -10.46 -7.58 -16.24
C THR A 384 -10.49 -6.22 -16.98
N THR A 385 -11.61 -5.51 -16.89
CA THR A 385 -11.76 -4.17 -17.49
C THR A 385 -10.78 -3.18 -16.90
N MET A 386 -10.58 -3.18 -15.58
CA MET A 386 -9.55 -2.35 -14.92
C MET A 386 -8.13 -2.69 -15.41
N ALA A 387 -7.80 -3.98 -15.48
CA ALA A 387 -6.49 -4.42 -15.95
C ALA A 387 -6.24 -3.97 -17.40
N ILE A 388 -7.23 -4.17 -18.29
CA ILE A 388 -7.16 -3.73 -19.69
C ILE A 388 -7.03 -2.21 -19.80
N ALA A 389 -7.76 -1.44 -19.00
CA ALA A 389 -7.68 0.01 -19.01
C ALA A 389 -6.29 0.52 -18.59
N ALA A 390 -5.70 -0.06 -17.53
CA ALA A 390 -4.33 0.25 -17.14
C ALA A 390 -3.30 -0.20 -18.18
N GLY A 391 -3.45 -1.40 -18.75
CA GLY A 391 -2.61 -1.84 -19.87
C GLY A 391 -2.74 -0.92 -21.08
N ALA A 392 -3.92 -0.35 -21.33
CA ALA A 392 -4.13 0.59 -22.41
C ALA A 392 -3.35 1.89 -22.20
N LEU A 393 -3.32 2.39 -20.96
CA LEU A 393 -2.54 3.56 -20.56
C LEU A 393 -1.04 3.34 -20.65
N LEU A 394 -0.56 2.16 -20.22
CA LEU A 394 0.86 1.79 -20.30
C LEU A 394 1.32 1.55 -21.74
N GLY A 395 0.40 1.29 -22.67
CA GLY A 395 0.74 0.95 -24.06
C GLY A 395 1.02 -0.53 -24.24
N GLY A 396 1.93 -0.91 -25.14
CA GLY A 396 2.33 -2.30 -25.38
C GLY A 396 1.26 -3.22 -25.97
N ASN A 397 1.46 -4.54 -25.81
CA ASN A 397 0.74 -5.58 -26.56
C ASN A 397 -0.60 -5.99 -25.92
N GLY A 398 -0.75 -5.91 -24.59
CA GLY A 398 -2.00 -6.24 -23.92
C GLY A 398 -1.83 -6.76 -22.49
N VAL A 399 -2.84 -7.47 -21.99
CA VAL A 399 -2.87 -7.99 -20.62
C VAL A 399 -3.03 -9.50 -20.63
N HIS A 400 -2.32 -10.21 -19.77
CA HIS A 400 -2.51 -11.63 -19.55
C HIS A 400 -2.89 -11.90 -18.10
N SER A 401 -3.84 -12.80 -17.87
CA SER A 401 -4.25 -13.18 -16.52
C SER A 401 -4.00 -14.65 -16.27
N VAL A 402 -3.55 -14.99 -15.06
CA VAL A 402 -3.36 -16.38 -14.61
C VAL A 402 -4.14 -16.65 -13.35
N GLY A 403 -4.68 -17.86 -13.22
CA GLY A 403 -5.29 -18.31 -11.97
C GLY A 403 -4.24 -18.47 -10.88
N ILE A 404 -4.54 -18.00 -9.67
CA ILE A 404 -3.72 -18.14 -8.47
C ILE A 404 -4.53 -18.78 -7.35
N ASN A 405 -3.86 -19.27 -6.30
CA ASN A 405 -4.49 -19.85 -5.10
C ASN A 405 -5.53 -20.93 -5.45
N ASP A 406 -5.16 -21.90 -6.29
CA ASP A 406 -6.04 -22.97 -6.78
C ASP A 406 -7.31 -22.45 -7.46
N GLY A 407 -7.19 -21.36 -8.22
CA GLY A 407 -8.30 -20.73 -8.93
C GLY A 407 -9.18 -19.81 -8.07
N LYS A 408 -8.79 -19.55 -6.82
CA LYS A 408 -9.49 -18.61 -5.92
C LYS A 408 -9.10 -17.15 -6.14
N GLY A 409 -8.11 -16.88 -6.99
CA GLY A 409 -7.84 -15.53 -7.49
C GLY A 409 -7.33 -15.55 -8.93
N SER A 410 -7.15 -14.36 -9.48
CA SER A 410 -6.48 -14.12 -10.76
C SER A 410 -5.41 -13.04 -10.58
N ALA A 411 -4.19 -13.27 -11.06
CA ALA A 411 -3.16 -12.24 -11.18
C ALA A 411 -3.13 -11.71 -12.62
N TYR A 412 -2.91 -10.40 -12.79
CA TYR A 412 -2.94 -9.72 -14.09
C TYR A 412 -1.60 -9.08 -14.41
N PHE A 413 -1.11 -9.32 -15.62
CA PHE A 413 0.17 -8.85 -16.12
C PHE A 413 -0.03 -8.03 -17.39
N HIS A 414 0.53 -6.83 -17.44
CA HIS A 414 0.72 -6.11 -18.69
C HIS A 414 1.99 -6.62 -19.37
N ILE A 415 1.93 -6.79 -20.69
CA ILE A 415 3.05 -7.28 -21.50
C ILE A 415 3.32 -6.28 -22.61
N ASP A 416 4.57 -5.83 -22.67
CA ASP A 416 5.12 -4.97 -23.71
C ASP A 416 6.47 -5.54 -24.17
N ASP A 417 6.42 -6.50 -25.10
CA ASP A 417 7.60 -7.15 -25.64
C ASP A 417 7.66 -6.97 -27.16
N PRO A 418 8.77 -6.46 -27.72
CA PRO A 418 8.95 -6.30 -29.17
C PRO A 418 8.81 -7.59 -30.01
N GLN A 419 8.93 -8.77 -29.39
CA GLN A 419 8.73 -10.08 -30.02
C GLN A 419 7.25 -10.35 -30.31
N LEU A 420 6.33 -9.67 -29.63
CA LEU A 420 4.90 -9.84 -29.79
C LEU A 420 4.35 -8.95 -30.92
N PRO A 421 3.35 -9.44 -31.67
CA PRO A 421 2.74 -8.67 -32.73
C PRO A 421 2.05 -7.41 -32.20
N VAL A 422 2.10 -6.35 -33.01
CA VAL A 422 1.36 -5.11 -32.78
C VAL A 422 0.05 -5.16 -33.58
N ALA A 423 -1.06 -4.83 -32.94
CA ALA A 423 -2.37 -4.76 -33.59
C ALA A 423 -2.41 -3.57 -34.57
N GLY A 424 -2.49 -3.84 -35.88
CA GLY A 424 -2.74 -2.83 -36.91
C GLY A 424 -4.23 -2.69 -37.21
N TYR A 425 -4.68 -1.63 -37.90
CA TYR A 425 -6.11 -1.49 -38.23
C TYR A 425 -6.61 -2.64 -39.13
N ASP A 426 -7.65 -3.33 -38.65
CA ASP A 426 -8.37 -4.38 -39.37
C ASP A 426 -9.84 -3.98 -39.60
N PRO A 427 -10.27 -3.68 -40.85
CA PRO A 427 -11.63 -3.31 -41.17
C PRO A 427 -12.64 -4.45 -40.96
N LEU A 428 -12.20 -5.72 -40.98
CA LEU A 428 -13.10 -6.86 -40.72
C LEU A 428 -13.41 -7.00 -39.23
N ALA A 429 -12.41 -6.75 -38.36
CA ALA A 429 -12.61 -6.77 -36.92
C ALA A 429 -13.27 -5.49 -36.40
N ALA A 430 -13.06 -4.34 -37.04
CA ALA A 430 -13.49 -3.03 -36.55
C ALA A 430 -14.96 -2.95 -36.08
N PRO A 431 -15.97 -3.45 -36.82
CA PRO A 431 -17.35 -3.42 -36.35
C PRO A 431 -17.58 -4.17 -35.04
N ARG A 432 -16.99 -5.37 -34.91
CA ARG A 432 -17.09 -6.16 -33.67
C ARG A 432 -16.40 -5.43 -32.52
N LEU A 433 -15.17 -4.96 -32.74
CA LEU A 433 -14.36 -4.29 -31.72
C LEU A 433 -15.07 -3.06 -31.15
N VAL A 434 -15.62 -2.20 -32.03
CA VAL A 434 -16.38 -1.03 -31.64
C VAL A 434 -17.65 -1.42 -30.88
N MET A 435 -18.42 -2.39 -31.36
CA MET A 435 -19.65 -2.80 -30.67
C MET A 435 -19.37 -3.40 -29.29
N THR A 436 -18.38 -4.29 -29.17
CA THR A 436 -17.99 -4.87 -27.87
C THR A 436 -17.54 -3.78 -26.90
N ALA A 437 -16.76 -2.81 -27.37
CA ALA A 437 -16.35 -1.67 -26.55
C ALA A 437 -17.53 -0.81 -26.07
N VAL A 438 -18.51 -0.54 -26.94
CA VAL A 438 -19.74 0.19 -26.58
C VAL A 438 -20.60 -0.59 -25.59
N GLU A 439 -20.65 -1.91 -25.67
CA GLU A 439 -21.35 -2.75 -24.69
C GLU A 439 -20.70 -2.68 -23.31
N VAL A 440 -19.37 -2.63 -23.24
CA VAL A 440 -18.61 -2.48 -21.97
C VAL A 440 -18.72 -1.05 -21.43
N PHE A 441 -18.66 -0.04 -22.29
CA PHE A 441 -18.72 1.39 -21.93
C PHE A 441 -19.87 2.10 -22.66
N PRO A 442 -21.11 1.92 -22.20
CA PRO A 442 -22.30 2.40 -22.91
C PRO A 442 -22.59 3.89 -22.72
N SER A 443 -21.87 4.59 -21.83
CA SER A 443 -22.18 5.97 -21.44
C SER A 443 -21.92 7.00 -22.54
N ASP A 444 -20.93 6.77 -23.41
CA ASP A 444 -20.64 7.63 -24.57
C ASP A 444 -20.12 6.80 -25.76
N PRO A 445 -21.02 6.18 -26.55
CA PRO A 445 -20.62 5.37 -27.71
C PRO A 445 -19.82 6.16 -28.76
N ARG A 446 -20.07 7.47 -28.87
CA ARG A 446 -19.34 8.34 -29.80
C ARG A 446 -17.89 8.49 -29.39
N ARG A 447 -17.61 8.61 -28.08
CA ARG A 447 -16.25 8.66 -27.55
C ARG A 447 -15.47 7.38 -27.84
N VAL A 448 -16.10 6.22 -27.67
CA VAL A 448 -15.48 4.92 -28.04
C VAL A 448 -15.04 4.93 -29.50
N VAL A 449 -15.91 5.38 -30.41
CA VAL A 449 -15.61 5.45 -31.84
C VAL A 449 -14.50 6.44 -32.14
N ARG A 450 -14.54 7.65 -31.56
CA ARG A 450 -13.48 8.66 -31.73
C ARG A 450 -12.12 8.11 -31.30
N GLY A 451 -12.06 7.51 -30.12
CA GLY A 451 -10.83 6.95 -29.59
C GLY A 451 -10.28 5.79 -30.44
N PHE A 452 -11.16 4.90 -30.93
CA PHE A 452 -10.75 3.84 -31.86
C PHE A 452 -10.15 4.40 -33.17
N VAL A 453 -10.80 5.40 -33.77
CA VAL A 453 -10.32 6.02 -35.01
C VAL A 453 -8.99 6.76 -34.77
N ALA A 454 -8.91 7.53 -33.69
CA ALA A 454 -7.70 8.27 -33.32
C ALA A 454 -6.51 7.34 -33.03
N HIS A 455 -6.75 6.19 -32.37
CA HIS A 455 -5.71 5.22 -32.03
C HIS A 455 -4.92 4.73 -33.25
N TYR A 456 -5.59 4.51 -34.38
CA TYR A 456 -4.94 4.08 -35.63
C TYR A 456 -4.53 5.26 -36.54
N GLY A 457 -4.47 6.47 -35.99
CA GLY A 457 -3.97 7.66 -36.69
C GLY A 457 -4.86 8.14 -37.84
N ALA A 458 -6.16 7.80 -37.82
CA ALA A 458 -7.09 8.26 -38.83
C ALA A 458 -7.58 9.70 -38.58
N GLY A 459 -7.79 10.44 -39.67
CA GLY A 459 -8.47 11.73 -39.61
C GLY A 459 -9.96 11.52 -39.31
N ILE A 460 -10.51 12.31 -38.38
CA ILE A 460 -11.91 12.21 -37.94
C ILE A 460 -12.73 13.34 -38.57
N ALA A 461 -13.82 12.98 -39.25
CA ALA A 461 -14.89 13.88 -39.65
C ALA A 461 -16.16 13.52 -38.87
N GLU A 462 -16.64 14.45 -38.04
CA GLU A 462 -17.79 14.23 -37.16
C GLU A 462 -18.97 15.12 -37.59
N GLY A 463 -20.13 14.48 -37.80
CA GLY A 463 -21.42 15.11 -38.02
C GLY A 463 -22.42 14.77 -36.90
N PRO A 464 -23.65 15.31 -36.95
CA PRO A 464 -24.65 15.10 -35.90
C PRO A 464 -24.96 13.62 -35.66
N ASP A 465 -25.13 12.85 -36.72
CA ASP A 465 -25.56 11.45 -36.71
C ASP A 465 -24.49 10.48 -37.25
N VAL A 466 -23.26 10.95 -37.48
CA VAL A 466 -22.20 10.13 -38.09
C VAL A 466 -20.81 10.53 -37.61
N ILE A 467 -19.93 9.54 -37.45
CA ILE A 467 -18.48 9.73 -37.32
C ILE A 467 -17.81 8.94 -38.44
N GLN A 468 -16.95 9.59 -39.21
CA GLN A 468 -16.16 8.98 -40.27
C GLN A 468 -14.67 9.10 -39.98
N GLY A 469 -13.98 7.97 -39.91
CA GLY A 469 -12.53 7.85 -39.85
C GLY A 469 -11.93 7.60 -41.23
N SER A 470 -10.90 8.35 -41.60
CA SER A 470 -10.12 8.15 -42.83
C SER A 470 -8.68 7.76 -42.47
N PHE A 471 -8.31 6.51 -42.74
CA PHE A 471 -7.02 5.93 -42.33
C PHE A 471 -5.91 6.26 -43.33
N PRO A 472 -4.63 6.28 -42.88
CA PRO A 472 -3.49 6.63 -43.75
C PRO A 472 -3.34 5.76 -45.00
N ASP A 473 -3.88 4.55 -44.99
CA ASP A 473 -3.87 3.60 -46.10
C ASP A 473 -5.05 3.74 -47.06
N GLY A 474 -5.87 4.79 -46.91
CA GLY A 474 -7.00 5.11 -47.79
C GLY A 474 -8.30 4.38 -47.45
N ARG A 475 -8.31 3.50 -46.43
CA ARG A 475 -9.54 2.86 -45.92
C ARG A 475 -10.37 3.84 -45.10
N LYS A 476 -11.65 3.53 -44.92
CA LYS A 476 -12.59 4.32 -44.12
C LYS A 476 -13.40 3.48 -43.15
N LEU A 477 -13.75 4.08 -42.02
CA LEU A 477 -14.74 3.57 -41.07
C LEU A 477 -15.83 4.62 -40.92
N THR A 478 -17.09 4.24 -41.12
CA THR A 478 -18.24 5.11 -40.92
C THR A 478 -19.13 4.50 -39.85
N VAL A 479 -19.41 5.25 -38.79
CA VAL A 479 -20.33 4.85 -37.72
C VAL A 479 -21.48 5.84 -37.67
N GLY A 480 -22.70 5.36 -37.91
CA GLY A 480 -23.93 6.13 -37.80
C GLY A 480 -24.54 5.99 -36.40
N PHE A 481 -25.23 7.04 -35.94
CA PHE A 481 -25.85 7.11 -34.63
C PHE A 481 -27.35 7.43 -34.72
N THR A 482 -28.10 7.06 -33.69
CA THR A 482 -29.49 7.53 -33.48
C THR A 482 -29.49 8.94 -32.88
N GLU A 483 -30.67 9.56 -32.78
CA GLU A 483 -30.83 10.85 -32.09
C GLU A 483 -30.43 10.76 -30.60
N GLU A 484 -30.60 9.58 -30.00
CA GLU A 484 -30.19 9.27 -28.62
C GLU A 484 -28.70 8.92 -28.49
N GLY A 485 -27.92 8.99 -29.57
CA GLY A 485 -26.48 8.74 -29.56
C GLY A 485 -26.08 7.26 -29.54
N LEU A 486 -27.02 6.34 -29.77
CA LEU A 486 -26.74 4.90 -29.87
C LEU A 486 -26.16 4.56 -31.25
N VAL A 487 -25.29 3.54 -31.32
CA VAL A 487 -24.76 3.07 -32.60
C VAL A 487 -25.89 2.46 -33.44
N LYS A 488 -26.12 3.03 -34.62
CA LYS A 488 -27.16 2.62 -35.58
C LYS A 488 -26.61 1.71 -36.67
N ALA A 489 -25.41 1.99 -37.17
CA ALA A 489 -24.77 1.23 -38.24
C ALA A 489 -23.25 1.44 -38.20
N ILE A 490 -22.48 0.41 -38.56
CA ILE A 490 -21.04 0.50 -38.75
C ILE A 490 -20.71 -0.04 -40.14
N SER A 491 -19.92 0.70 -40.91
CA SER A 491 -19.43 0.30 -42.23
C SER A 491 -17.92 0.53 -42.29
N ALA A 492 -17.16 -0.50 -42.63
CA ALA A 492 -15.71 -0.44 -42.81
C ALA A 492 -15.35 -0.84 -44.25
N GLU A 493 -14.57 0.01 -44.93
CA GLU A 493 -14.14 -0.24 -46.30
C GLU A 493 -12.90 -1.16 -46.32
N ASN A 494 -13.01 -2.29 -47.03
CA ASN A 494 -11.94 -3.28 -47.15
C ASN A 494 -10.89 -2.95 -48.22
N THR A 495 -11.16 -1.99 -49.10
CA THR A 495 -10.26 -1.57 -50.19
C THR A 495 -9.95 -0.08 -50.07
N PRO A 496 -8.69 0.36 -50.23
CA PRO A 496 -8.33 1.77 -50.31
C PRO A 496 -9.13 2.48 -51.40
N SER A 497 -9.66 3.67 -51.08
CA SER A 497 -10.40 4.51 -52.02
C SER A 497 -9.52 5.23 -53.05
#